data_AF-A0A2U9PRY1-F1
#
_entry.id   AF-A0A2U9PRY1-F1
#
_cell.length_a   1.000
_cell.length_b   1.000
_cell.length_c   1.000
_cell.angle_alpha   90.00
_cell.angle_beta   90.00
_cell.angle_gamma   90.00
#
_symmetry.space_group_name_H-M   'P 1'
#
loop_
_entity.id
_entity.type
_entity.pdbx_description
1 polymer ?
#
loop_
_entity_poly.entity_id
_entity_poly.type
_entity_poly.pdbx_seq_one_letter_code
_entity_poly.pdbx_strand_id
1 'polypeptide(L)'
;MSVFWRYVRIQLMVFVVGIVGPIFLLVYFAAQPDPTIKWMYYTGLLLTAGEILIALNVTEAISRHHPSTDATKGDTHELPLRD
;
A
#
# COMPACT_ATOMS: atom_id res chain seq x y z
N MET A 1 -17.05 6.03 -20.65
CA MET A 1 -16.05 5.12 -20.05
C MET A 1 -14.86 5.91 -19.50
N SER A 2 -14.89 6.43 -18.27
CA SER A 2 -13.81 7.32 -17.79
C SER A 2 -13.17 6.88 -16.48
N VAL A 3 -13.94 6.37 -15.52
CA VAL A 3 -13.40 5.96 -14.21
C VAL A 3 -12.50 4.73 -14.32
N PHE A 4 -12.93 3.72 -15.07
CA PHE A 4 -12.14 2.51 -15.33
C PHE A 4 -10.80 2.83 -15.98
N TRP A 5 -10.80 3.66 -17.04
CA TRP A 5 -9.54 4.09 -17.68
C TRP A 5 -8.67 4.85 -16.67
N ARG A 6 -9.25 5.81 -15.93
CA ARG A 6 -8.51 6.57 -14.91
C ARG A 6 -7.84 5.69 -13.86
N TYR A 7 -8.51 4.62 -13.40
CA TYR A 7 -7.89 3.60 -12.53
C TYR A 7 -6.73 2.90 -13.21
N VAL A 8 -6.90 2.41 -14.44
CA VAL A 8 -5.82 1.75 -15.20
C VAL A 8 -4.60 2.66 -15.34
N ARG A 9 -4.80 3.95 -15.63
CA ARG A 9 -3.70 4.92 -15.77
C ARG A 9 -2.94 5.13 -14.47
N ILE A 10 -3.67 5.30 -13.37
CA ILE A 10 -3.07 5.52 -12.04
C ILE A 10 -2.36 4.24 -11.59
N GLN A 11 -2.98 3.08 -11.78
CA GLN A 11 -2.40 1.78 -11.48
C GLN A 11 -1.09 1.56 -12.22
N LEU A 12 -1.04 1.89 -13.51
CA LEU A 12 0.15 1.74 -14.33
C LEU A 12 1.26 2.72 -13.90
N MET A 13 0.92 3.96 -13.55
CA MET A 13 1.88 4.90 -12.95
C MET A 13 2.43 4.38 -11.62
N VAL A 14 1.56 3.91 -10.72
CA VAL A 14 1.98 3.37 -9.42
C VAL A 14 2.85 2.13 -9.61
N PHE A 15 2.52 1.26 -10.58
CA PHE A 15 3.32 0.07 -10.88
C PHE A 15 4.70 0.43 -11.42
N VAL A 16 4.78 1.41 -12.32
CA VAL A 16 6.06 1.91 -12.86
C VAL A 16 6.89 2.55 -11.76
N VAL A 17 6.29 3.38 -10.90
CA VAL A 17 7.03 4.04 -9.80
C VAL A 17 7.44 3.05 -8.71
N GLY A 18 6.58 2.09 -8.36
CA GLY A 18 6.85 1.14 -7.29
C GLY A 18 7.87 0.07 -7.64
N ILE A 19 7.93 -0.34 -8.92
CA ILE A 19 8.93 -1.33 -9.36
C ILE A 19 10.32 -0.71 -9.60
N VAL A 20 10.43 0.63 -9.69
CA VAL A 20 11.72 1.32 -9.92
C VAL A 20 12.72 1.00 -8.80
N GLY A 21 12.29 0.97 -7.54
CA GLY A 21 13.16 0.65 -6.39
C GLY A 21 13.84 -0.73 -6.53
N PRO A 22 13.06 -1.81 -6.68
CA PRO A 22 13.59 -3.15 -6.93
C PRO A 22 14.46 -3.27 -8.18
N ILE A 23 14.08 -2.64 -9.30
CA ILE A 23 14.86 -2.69 -10.55
C ILE A 23 16.22 -2.00 -10.37
N PHE A 24 16.27 -0.84 -9.72
CA PHE A 24 17.52 -0.12 -9.47
C PHE A 24 18.49 -0.95 -8.62
N LEU A 25 17.97 -1.63 -7.59
CA LEU A 25 18.76 -2.55 -6.77
C LEU A 25 19.27 -3.74 -7.59
N LEU A 26 18.41 -4.37 -8.40
CA LEU A 26 18.79 -5.48 -9.28
C LEU A 26 19.90 -5.07 -10.26
N VAL A 27 19.77 -3.92 -10.91
CA VAL A 27 20.78 -3.41 -11.86
C VAL A 27 22.09 -3.11 -11.15
N TYR A 28 22.05 -2.50 -9.96
CA TYR A 28 23.26 -2.23 -9.18
C TYR A 28 24.04 -3.51 -8.83
N PHE A 29 23.35 -4.57 -8.42
CA PHE A 29 23.98 -5.86 -8.12
C PHE A 29 24.42 -6.61 -9.38
N ALA A 30 23.73 -6.46 -10.51
CA ALA A 30 24.09 -7.09 -11.77
C ALA A 30 25.28 -6.42 -12.48
N ALA A 31 25.45 -5.10 -12.34
CA ALA A 31 26.45 -4.30 -13.05
C ALA A 31 27.82 -4.20 -12.34
N GLN A 32 28.13 -5.09 -11.40
CA GLN A 32 29.39 -5.04 -10.64
C GLN A 32 30.61 -5.26 -11.58
N PRO A 33 31.72 -4.49 -11.44
CA PRO A 33 32.10 -3.61 -10.31
C PRO A 33 32.17 -2.12 -10.69
N ASP A 34 31.18 -1.57 -11.40
CA ASP A 34 31.22 -0.15 -11.80
C ASP A 34 30.86 0.80 -10.61
N PRO A 35 31.81 1.64 -10.14
CA PRO A 35 31.58 2.58 -9.03
C PRO A 35 30.59 3.71 -9.35
N THR A 36 30.32 3.97 -10.63
CA THR A 36 29.37 5.00 -11.11
C THR A 36 27.93 4.67 -10.69
N ILE A 37 27.64 3.38 -10.52
CA ILE A 37 26.28 2.87 -10.28
C ILE A 37 25.90 2.92 -8.78
N LYS A 38 26.82 3.29 -7.88
CA LYS A 38 26.57 3.38 -6.42
C LYS A 38 25.40 4.27 -6.04
N TRP A 39 25.14 5.33 -6.80
CA TRP A 39 23.97 6.18 -6.56
C TRP A 39 22.66 5.40 -6.71
N MET A 40 22.57 4.48 -7.69
CA MET A 40 21.38 3.65 -7.90
C MET A 40 21.09 2.75 -6.71
N TYR A 41 22.13 2.27 -6.00
CA TYR A 41 21.95 1.52 -4.76
C TYR A 41 21.24 2.34 -3.68
N TYR A 42 21.78 3.52 -3.35
CA TYR A 42 21.21 4.36 -2.29
C TYR A 42 19.82 4.89 -2.66
N THR A 43 19.61 5.29 -3.90
CA THR A 43 18.29 5.73 -4.39
C THR A 43 17.29 4.58 -4.43
N GLY A 44 17.68 3.40 -4.93
CA GLY A 44 16.82 2.23 -4.97
C GLY A 44 16.43 1.72 -3.58
N LEU A 45 17.37 1.76 -2.63
CA LEU A 45 17.12 1.41 -1.22
C LEU A 45 16.12 2.38 -0.57
N LEU A 46 16.30 3.69 -0.78
CA LEU A 46 15.41 4.72 -0.25
C LEU A 46 13.98 4.60 -0.81
N LEU A 47 13.84 4.38 -2.13
CA LEU A 47 12.55 4.20 -2.78
C LEU A 47 11.83 2.95 -2.25
N THR A 48 12.54 1.83 -2.14
CA THR A 48 11.97 0.57 -1.64
C THR A 48 11.54 0.71 -0.18
N ALA A 49 12.37 1.30 0.68
CA ALA A 49 12.03 1.53 2.08
C ALA A 49 10.84 2.48 2.22
N GLY A 50 10.81 3.58 1.45
CA GLY A 50 9.70 4.53 1.42
C GLY A 50 8.38 3.89 1.02
N GLU A 51 8.39 3.07 -0.04
CA GLU A 51 7.23 2.31 -0.50
C GLU A 51 6.66 1.39 0.60
N ILE A 52 7.52 0.63 1.28
CA ILE A 52 7.11 -0.26 2.38
C ILE A 52 6.49 0.54 3.53
N LEU A 53 7.08 1.67 3.90
CA LEU A 53 6.55 2.54 4.96
C LEU A 53 5.19 3.14 4.59
N ILE A 54 5.01 3.55 3.33
CA ILE A 54 3.72 4.03 2.81
C ILE A 54 2.69 2.91 2.88
N ALA A 55 3.03 1.70 2.41
CA ALA A 55 2.13 0.55 2.46
C ALA A 55 1.70 0.22 3.89
N LEU A 56 2.63 0.27 4.84
CA LEU A 56 2.33 0.04 6.25
C LEU A 56 1.41 1.11 6.83
N ASN A 57 1.67 2.40 6.53
CA ASN A 57 0.84 3.53 6.97
C ASN A 57 -0.59 3.43 6.42
N VAL A 58 -0.73 3.14 5.12
CA VAL A 58 -2.03 2.95 4.48
C VAL A 58 -2.78 1.77 5.10
N THR A 59 -2.10 0.65 5.35
CA THR A 59 -2.69 -0.53 5.99
C THR A 59 -3.20 -0.20 7.40
N GLU A 60 -2.41 0.55 8.17
CA GLU A 60 -2.78 1.01 9.51
C GLU A 60 -3.98 1.97 9.48
N ALA A 61 -4.02 2.89 8.51
CA ALA A 61 -5.13 3.81 8.30
C ALA A 61 -6.44 3.06 7.94
N ILE A 62 -6.36 2.04 7.08
CA ILE A 62 -7.51 1.21 6.71
C ILE A 62 -7.98 0.36 7.90
N SER A 63 -7.05 -0.25 8.65
CA SER A 63 -7.38 -1.10 9.81
C SER A 63 -8.10 -0.33 10.91
N ARG A 64 -7.75 0.95 11.14
CA ARG A 64 -8.46 1.84 12.07
C ARG A 64 -9.89 2.18 11.66
N HIS A 65 -10.25 1.98 10.39
CA HIS A 65 -11.56 2.32 9.85
C HIS A 65 -12.53 1.16 9.78
N HIS A 66 -12.23 0.01 10.40
CA HIS A 66 -13.22 -1.04 10.62
C HIS A 66 -14.20 -0.57 11.72
N PRO A 67 -15.45 -0.18 11.39
CA PRO A 67 -16.45 0.05 12.42
C PRO A 67 -16.81 -1.34 12.94
N SER A 68 -16.72 -1.58 14.24
CA SER A 68 -17.33 -2.76 14.83
C SER A 68 -18.84 -2.71 14.55
N THR A 69 -19.29 -3.39 13.50
CA THR A 69 -20.70 -3.73 13.32
C THR A 69 -21.03 -4.81 14.35
N ASP A 70 -21.08 -4.42 15.62
CA ASP A 70 -21.40 -5.34 16.73
C ASP A 70 -22.28 -4.65 17.80
N ALA A 71 -23.09 -3.69 17.37
CA ALA A 71 -24.03 -2.95 18.21
C ALA A 71 -25.48 -3.01 17.68
N THR A 72 -25.89 -4.10 17.03
CA THR A 72 -27.26 -4.24 16.47
C THR A 72 -27.87 -5.63 16.70
N LYS A 73 -27.32 -6.44 17.61
CA LYS A 73 -27.90 -7.76 17.93
C LYS A 73 -28.25 -7.96 19.42
N GLY A 74 -28.17 -6.91 20.24
CA GLY A 74 -28.47 -6.98 21.68
C GLY A 74 -29.90 -6.56 22.08
N ASP A 75 -30.66 -5.91 21.20
CA ASP A 75 -31.77 -5.04 21.64
C ASP A 75 -33.16 -5.56 21.19
N THR A 76 -33.25 -6.81 20.73
CA THR A 76 -34.50 -7.31 20.09
C THR A 76 -35.20 -8.45 20.84
N HIS A 77 -34.76 -8.84 22.05
CA HIS A 77 -35.41 -9.96 22.76
C HIS A 77 -35.92 -9.70 24.18
N GLU A 78 -35.83 -8.50 24.73
CA GLU A 78 -36.24 -8.25 26.12
C GLU A 78 -37.18 -7.03 26.21
N LEU A 79 -38.38 -7.14 25.63
CA LEU A 79 -39.52 -6.31 26.03
C LEU A 79 -40.48 -7.20 26.81
N PRO A 80 -40.55 -7.10 28.15
CA PRO A 80 -41.56 -7.82 28.92
C PRO A 80 -42.94 -7.30 28.52
N LEU A 81 -43.80 -8.25 28.12
CA LEU A 81 -45.21 -7.98 27.91
C LEU A 81 -45.79 -7.35 29.18
N ARG A 82 -46.47 -6.22 28.97
CA ARG A 82 -47.24 -5.48 29.98
C ARG A 82 -48.46 -6.32 30.36
N ASP A 83 -48.59 -6.62 31.64
CA ASP A 83 -49.84 -7.05 32.28
C ASP A 83 -50.64 -5.81 32.73
#